data_AF-A0AAU5DEL3-F1
#
_entry.id   AF-A0AAU5DEL3-F1
#
_cell.length_a   1.000
_cell.length_b   1.000
_cell.length_c   1.000
_cell.angle_alpha   90.00
_cell.angle_beta   90.00
_cell.angle_gamma   90.00
#
_symmetry.space_group_name_H-M   'P 1'
#
loop_
_entity.id
_entity.type
_entity.pdbx_description
1 polymer ?
#
loop_
_entity_poly.entity_id
_entity_poly.type
_entity_poly.pdbx_seq_one_letter_code
_entity_poly.pdbx_strand_id
1 'polypeptide(L)'
;MRSRRKLSVLAAVCVSALAVGGLAQPALADGSVNGPVENCNAAAAVSPGSFGTGALSWCILASQQSGQAKKLAREGFVKGLLEMLTNHTGGNYNIMIFDVKGKNAFGDPWFVHPYTANLKDVAYQGDIDYNDATSREDQTYRIWIFSGGGSFTNHGDGGWINWGFYGLWDRNGSTVDFRPTMVPATTPGVPKGETPGPGDTPITPGVPAQPGPRPGFRADSAATTPSGSGRPPVGVPVRLKTVNNLGAAATNAASGSTVVAGKLGDTNSTWTFKEAGGGRYEIANGLGPVLTENTSTYFASITTWKGGAAQKWEVIPIKGDTYQIRISDQDCLTYHEDYKKLGVWTCDGSQGQQWTIAR
;
A
#
# COMPACT_ATOMS: atom_id res chain seq x y z
N MET A 1 -39.19 28.33 49.06
CA MET A 1 -40.28 28.40 48.05
C MET A 1 -39.73 28.04 46.68
N ARG A 2 -40.40 27.12 45.99
CA ARG A 2 -40.00 26.48 44.72
C ARG A 2 -40.15 27.45 43.54
N SER A 3 -39.20 27.46 42.60
CA SER A 3 -39.41 27.96 41.24
C SER A 3 -38.96 26.90 40.24
N ARG A 4 -39.93 26.20 39.64
CA ARG A 4 -39.78 25.37 38.44
C ARG A 4 -40.45 26.13 37.30
N ARG A 5 -39.71 26.53 36.26
CA ARG A 5 -40.31 26.94 34.99
C ARG A 5 -40.24 25.76 34.02
N LYS A 6 -41.41 25.24 33.67
CA LYS A 6 -41.64 24.27 32.60
C LYS A 6 -41.66 25.04 31.29
N LEU A 7 -40.89 24.61 30.30
CA LEU A 7 -41.04 25.08 28.92
C LEU A 7 -41.93 24.08 28.17
N SER A 8 -42.99 24.60 27.57
CA SER A 8 -43.98 23.87 26.79
C SER A 8 -43.45 23.56 25.40
N VAL A 9 -43.59 22.30 24.98
CA VAL A 9 -43.37 21.84 23.59
C VAL A 9 -44.66 22.06 22.81
N LEU A 10 -44.58 22.79 21.70
CA LEU A 10 -45.65 22.95 20.73
C LEU A 10 -45.33 22.08 19.51
N ALA A 11 -46.16 21.07 19.29
CA ALA A 11 -46.22 20.29 18.07
C ALA A 11 -47.12 20.99 17.05
N ALA A 12 -46.70 21.02 15.79
CA ALA A 12 -47.59 21.29 14.65
C ALA A 12 -47.24 20.33 13.52
N VAL A 13 -48.19 19.43 13.26
CA VAL A 13 -48.28 18.51 12.13
C VAL A 13 -49.04 19.22 11.02
N CYS A 14 -48.61 19.10 9.76
CA CYS A 14 -49.54 18.96 8.63
C CYS A 14 -48.88 18.25 7.44
N VAL A 15 -49.68 17.36 6.87
CA VAL A 15 -49.42 16.29 5.91
C VAL A 15 -49.95 16.70 4.52
N SER A 16 -49.36 16.17 3.45
CA SER A 16 -49.97 15.68 2.18
C SER A 16 -49.12 16.12 0.97
N ALA A 17 -48.34 15.24 0.33
CA ALA A 17 -48.70 14.15 -0.59
C ALA A 17 -48.95 14.61 -2.04
N LEU A 18 -48.06 14.21 -2.96
CA LEU A 18 -48.37 13.92 -4.36
C LEU A 18 -47.36 12.87 -4.86
N ALA A 19 -47.91 11.70 -5.19
CA ALA A 19 -47.20 10.60 -5.83
C ALA A 19 -47.26 10.76 -7.34
N VAL A 20 -46.12 10.57 -8.03
CA VAL A 20 -46.07 10.20 -9.44
C VAL A 20 -45.13 9.02 -9.55
N GLY A 21 -45.67 7.90 -10.05
CA GLY A 21 -44.96 6.66 -10.26
C GLY A 21 -43.91 6.78 -11.35
N GLY A 22 -42.70 6.36 -11.03
CA GLY A 22 -41.69 5.91 -11.97
C GLY A 22 -41.07 4.66 -11.38
N LEU A 23 -41.17 3.54 -12.10
CA LEU A 23 -40.47 2.30 -11.77
C LEU A 23 -38.97 2.53 -11.92
N ALA A 24 -38.34 3.07 -10.89
CA ALA A 24 -36.90 3.04 -10.71
C ALA A 24 -36.56 1.79 -9.90
N GLN A 25 -35.73 0.94 -10.50
CA GLN A 25 -35.10 -0.19 -9.83
C GLN A 25 -34.47 0.27 -8.51
N PRO A 26 -34.46 -0.55 -7.45
CA PRO A 26 -33.66 -0.21 -6.29
C PRO A 26 -32.22 -0.03 -6.77
N ALA A 27 -31.70 1.18 -6.62
CA ALA A 27 -30.27 1.43 -6.72
C ALA A 27 -29.62 0.42 -5.76
N LEU A 28 -28.91 -0.55 -6.34
CA LEU A 28 -27.95 -1.32 -5.59
C LEU A 28 -27.02 -0.28 -5.01
N ALA A 29 -27.15 -0.04 -3.71
CA ALA A 29 -26.11 0.55 -2.90
C ALA A 29 -24.94 -0.43 -2.98
N ASP A 30 -24.13 -0.29 -4.03
CA ASP A 30 -22.80 -0.83 -4.08
C ASP A 30 -22.03 -0.12 -2.97
N GLY A 31 -21.94 -0.79 -1.82
CA GLY A 31 -21.17 -0.36 -0.67
C GLY A 31 -19.67 -0.46 -0.96
N SER A 32 -19.20 0.25 -1.98
CA SER A 32 -17.79 0.53 -2.23
C SER A 32 -17.49 1.95 -1.77
N VAL A 33 -17.53 2.17 -0.46
CA VAL A 33 -17.02 3.41 0.14
C VAL A 33 -15.54 3.17 0.47
N ASN A 34 -14.66 3.86 -0.28
CA ASN A 34 -13.18 3.92 -0.18
C ASN A 34 -12.34 3.02 -1.12
N GLY A 35 -12.67 2.97 -2.42
CA GLY A 35 -11.73 2.56 -3.47
C GLY A 35 -10.70 3.65 -3.81
N PRO A 36 -9.57 3.31 -4.48
CA PRO A 36 -8.47 4.23 -4.82
C PRO A 36 -8.94 5.43 -5.65
N VAL A 37 -8.09 6.44 -5.78
CA VAL A 37 -8.27 7.55 -6.75
C VAL A 37 -8.78 6.98 -8.08
N GLU A 38 -9.77 7.63 -8.69
CA GLU A 38 -10.51 7.05 -9.83
C GLU A 38 -9.59 6.46 -10.89
N ASN A 39 -9.91 5.23 -11.29
CA ASN A 39 -9.09 4.44 -12.19
C ASN A 39 -9.08 5.08 -13.58
N CYS A 40 -7.89 5.39 -14.11
CA CYS A 40 -7.64 6.07 -15.39
C CYS A 40 -8.18 5.38 -16.66
N ASN A 41 -8.92 4.29 -16.52
CA ASN A 41 -9.41 3.47 -17.62
C ASN A 41 -10.43 4.17 -18.52
N ALA A 42 -11.01 5.31 -18.09
CA ALA A 42 -11.91 6.09 -18.96
C ALA A 42 -11.16 6.93 -20.03
N ALA A 43 -9.85 7.15 -19.89
CA ALA A 43 -9.10 8.07 -20.74
C ALA A 43 -8.11 7.43 -21.73
N ALA A 44 -7.93 6.10 -21.75
CA ALA A 44 -6.90 5.47 -22.56
C ALA A 44 -7.37 4.24 -23.36
N ALA A 45 -8.01 4.50 -24.50
CA ALA A 45 -7.75 3.69 -25.69
C ALA A 45 -6.42 4.16 -26.30
N VAL A 46 -5.31 3.95 -25.59
CA VAL A 46 -3.96 4.23 -26.11
C VAL A 46 -3.21 2.91 -26.13
N SER A 47 -2.70 2.54 -27.30
CA SER A 47 -1.99 1.30 -27.54
C SER A 47 -0.87 1.07 -26.52
N PRO A 48 -0.59 -0.19 -26.13
CA PRO A 48 0.58 -0.51 -25.31
C PRO A 48 1.85 0.02 -26.00
N GLY A 49 2.53 0.98 -25.38
CA GLY A 49 3.81 1.51 -25.88
C GLY A 49 3.85 3.00 -26.21
N SER A 50 2.75 3.75 -26.14
CA SER A 50 2.79 5.22 -26.32
C SER A 50 2.43 5.93 -25.03
N PHE A 51 3.45 6.40 -24.31
CA PHE A 51 3.28 7.22 -23.11
C PHE A 51 2.82 8.63 -23.52
N GLY A 52 1.51 8.84 -23.64
CA GLY A 52 0.94 10.14 -23.99
C GLY A 52 0.91 11.08 -22.80
N THR A 53 1.80 12.08 -22.76
CA THR A 53 1.88 13.07 -21.67
C THR A 53 0.56 13.81 -21.42
N GLY A 54 -0.28 13.99 -22.44
CA GLY A 54 -1.60 14.60 -22.31
C GLY A 54 -2.61 13.74 -21.53
N ALA A 55 -2.65 12.44 -21.78
CA ALA A 55 -3.55 11.52 -21.05
C ALA A 55 -3.14 11.39 -19.58
N LEU A 56 -1.83 11.37 -19.31
CA LEU A 56 -1.30 11.31 -17.96
C LEU A 56 -1.60 12.59 -17.16
N SER A 57 -1.45 13.77 -17.77
CA SER A 57 -1.79 15.04 -17.09
C SER A 57 -3.27 15.08 -16.69
N TRP A 58 -4.18 14.62 -17.55
CA TRP A 58 -5.60 14.49 -17.20
C TRP A 58 -5.84 13.49 -16.06
N CYS A 59 -5.16 12.35 -16.09
CA CYS A 59 -5.20 11.33 -15.04
C CYS A 59 -4.79 11.85 -13.67
N ILE A 60 -3.70 12.63 -13.64
CA ILE A 60 -3.20 13.25 -12.42
C ILE A 60 -4.22 14.26 -11.89
N LEU A 61 -4.79 15.11 -12.73
CA LEU A 61 -5.84 16.06 -12.33
C LEU A 61 -7.12 15.36 -11.81
N ALA A 62 -7.57 14.30 -12.47
CA ALA A 62 -8.72 13.51 -11.99
C ALA A 62 -8.42 12.87 -10.62
N SER A 63 -7.19 12.41 -10.42
CA SER A 63 -6.73 11.86 -9.15
C SER A 63 -6.71 12.92 -8.05
N GLN A 64 -6.28 14.14 -8.37
CA GLN A 64 -6.38 15.29 -7.47
C GLN A 64 -7.82 15.46 -6.98
N GLN A 65 -8.77 15.63 -7.91
CA GLN A 65 -10.16 15.91 -7.61
C GLN A 65 -10.82 14.78 -6.81
N SER A 66 -10.56 13.52 -7.18
CA SER A 66 -11.09 12.37 -6.45
C SER A 66 -10.50 12.28 -5.04
N GLY A 67 -9.22 12.53 -4.84
CA GLY A 67 -8.59 12.55 -3.52
C GLY A 67 -9.20 13.62 -2.62
N GLN A 68 -9.41 14.82 -3.18
CA GLN A 68 -10.06 15.95 -2.52
C GLN A 68 -11.51 15.63 -2.13
N ALA A 69 -12.32 15.15 -3.08
CA ALA A 69 -13.72 14.81 -2.85
C ALA A 69 -13.89 13.74 -1.78
N LYS A 70 -12.98 12.75 -1.75
CA LYS A 70 -12.96 11.68 -0.75
C LYS A 70 -12.32 12.08 0.58
N LYS A 71 -11.75 13.28 0.69
CA LYS A 71 -11.05 13.77 1.88
C LYS A 71 -10.02 12.77 2.40
N LEU A 72 -9.21 12.21 1.48
CA LEU A 72 -8.23 11.21 1.87
C LEU A 72 -7.20 11.81 2.84
N ALA A 73 -6.66 11.00 3.74
CA ALA A 73 -5.43 11.38 4.42
C ALA A 73 -4.29 11.48 3.38
N ARG A 74 -3.30 12.34 3.60
CA ARG A 74 -2.15 12.53 2.68
C ARG A 74 -1.54 11.23 2.20
N GLU A 75 -1.29 10.31 3.13
CA GLU A 75 -0.75 8.98 2.83
C GLU A 75 -1.66 8.18 1.86
N GLY A 76 -2.97 8.19 2.12
CA GLY A 76 -3.95 7.50 1.29
C GLY A 76 -3.96 8.07 -0.13
N PHE A 77 -3.79 9.38 -0.26
CA PHE A 77 -3.62 10.05 -1.54
C PHE A 77 -2.33 9.61 -2.26
N VAL A 78 -1.16 9.67 -1.60
CA VAL A 78 0.12 9.26 -2.21
C VAL A 78 0.09 7.80 -2.68
N LYS A 79 -0.45 6.90 -1.85
CA LYS A 79 -0.56 5.48 -2.22
C LYS A 79 -1.52 5.24 -3.37
N GLY A 80 -2.69 5.85 -3.34
CA GLY A 80 -3.65 5.74 -4.43
C GLY A 80 -3.07 6.29 -5.73
N LEU A 81 -2.36 7.42 -5.66
CA LEU A 81 -1.71 8.03 -6.81
C LEU A 81 -0.60 7.10 -7.36
N LEU A 82 0.21 6.49 -6.49
CA LEU A 82 1.24 5.54 -6.89
C LEU A 82 0.65 4.29 -7.54
N GLU A 83 -0.41 3.73 -6.97
CA GLU A 83 -1.12 2.57 -7.52
C GLU A 83 -1.71 2.89 -8.90
N MET A 84 -2.37 4.05 -9.04
CA MET A 84 -2.91 4.52 -10.32
C MET A 84 -1.81 4.67 -11.38
N LEU A 85 -0.71 5.34 -11.06
CA LEU A 85 0.40 5.55 -11.99
C LEU A 85 1.08 4.23 -12.37
N THR A 86 1.21 3.30 -11.42
CA THR A 86 1.75 1.96 -11.66
C THR A 86 0.86 1.20 -12.66
N ASN A 87 -0.45 1.24 -12.46
CA ASN A 87 -1.42 0.61 -13.37
C ASN A 87 -1.38 1.28 -14.75
N HIS A 88 -1.33 2.62 -14.81
CA HIS A 88 -1.30 3.37 -16.07
C HIS A 88 -0.02 3.10 -16.88
N THR A 89 1.11 2.92 -16.21
CA THR A 89 2.40 2.59 -16.83
C THR A 89 2.58 1.09 -17.12
N GLY A 90 1.61 0.26 -16.71
CA GLY A 90 1.72 -1.20 -16.76
C GLY A 90 2.87 -1.75 -15.92
N GLY A 91 3.34 -1.01 -14.91
CA GLY A 91 4.47 -1.39 -14.05
C GLY A 91 5.85 -1.36 -14.73
N ASN A 92 5.97 -0.76 -15.93
CA ASN A 92 7.21 -0.82 -16.73
C ASN A 92 8.20 0.32 -16.45
N TYR A 93 7.82 1.28 -15.60
CA TYR A 93 8.61 2.47 -15.31
C TYR A 93 8.91 2.59 -13.83
N ASN A 94 10.01 3.28 -13.51
CA ASN A 94 10.23 3.79 -12.17
C ASN A 94 9.32 5.01 -11.96
N ILE A 95 8.74 5.11 -10.77
CA ILE A 95 7.85 6.19 -10.38
C ILE A 95 8.34 6.75 -9.05
N MET A 96 8.40 8.07 -8.95
CA MET A 96 8.76 8.78 -7.74
C MET A 96 7.73 9.89 -7.50
N ILE A 97 7.09 9.87 -6.34
CA ILE A 97 6.13 10.87 -5.86
C ILE A 97 6.70 11.43 -4.58
N PHE A 98 6.79 12.75 -4.44
CA PHE A 98 7.33 13.37 -3.23
C PHE A 98 6.79 14.78 -3.03
N ASP A 99 6.52 15.12 -1.79
CA ASP A 99 6.14 16.45 -1.37
C ASP A 99 7.34 17.39 -1.56
N VAL A 100 7.10 18.50 -2.24
CA VAL A 100 8.12 19.53 -2.51
C VAL A 100 7.88 20.82 -1.75
N LYS A 101 6.62 21.12 -1.40
CA LYS A 101 6.27 22.36 -0.70
C LYS A 101 4.91 22.22 -0.03
N GLY A 102 4.83 22.79 1.18
CA GLY A 102 3.57 23.00 1.89
C GLY A 102 3.20 24.48 1.89
N LYS A 103 1.90 24.77 1.76
CA LYS A 103 1.32 26.08 2.07
C LYS A 103 0.45 25.97 3.30
N ASN A 104 0.45 27.04 4.10
CA ASN A 104 -0.47 27.15 5.22
C ASN A 104 -1.93 27.38 4.73
N ALA A 105 -2.87 27.43 5.67
CA ALA A 105 -4.30 27.66 5.38
C ALA A 105 -4.62 29.01 4.71
N PHE A 106 -3.65 29.93 4.59
CA PHE A 106 -3.78 31.22 3.92
C PHE A 106 -3.15 31.23 2.52
N GLY A 107 -2.55 30.11 2.09
CA GLY A 107 -1.90 29.95 0.80
C GLY A 107 -0.44 30.42 0.77
N ASP A 108 0.12 30.86 1.90
CA ASP A 108 1.53 31.24 1.98
C ASP A 108 2.43 30.00 2.05
N PRO A 109 3.55 29.96 1.30
CA PRO A 109 4.54 28.91 1.44
C PRO A 109 5.04 28.84 2.89
N TRP A 110 4.87 27.68 3.53
CA TRP A 110 5.20 27.48 4.93
C TRP A 110 6.44 26.58 5.12
N PHE A 111 6.68 25.66 4.18
CA PHE A 111 7.95 24.93 4.10
C PHE A 111 8.25 24.49 2.66
N VAL A 112 9.53 24.22 2.41
CA VAL A 112 10.02 23.52 1.22
C VAL A 112 10.71 22.27 1.72
N HIS A 113 10.34 21.11 1.19
CA HIS A 113 11.02 19.86 1.52
C HIS A 113 12.26 19.72 0.65
N PRO A 114 13.47 19.77 1.23
CA PRO A 114 14.68 19.62 0.45
C PRO A 114 14.78 18.18 -0.05
N TYR A 115 15.27 18.02 -1.27
CA TYR A 115 15.59 16.72 -1.84
C TYR A 115 16.83 16.84 -2.73
N THR A 116 17.47 15.71 -2.97
CA THR A 116 18.52 15.59 -3.98
C THR A 116 18.13 14.49 -4.95
N ALA A 117 18.25 14.75 -6.24
CA ALA A 117 17.84 13.80 -7.25
C ALA A 117 18.80 13.77 -8.44
N ASN A 118 19.10 12.56 -8.88
CA ASN A 118 19.90 12.27 -10.06
C ASN A 118 19.24 11.12 -10.82
N LEU A 119 18.04 11.36 -11.35
CA LEU A 119 17.25 10.38 -12.09
C LEU A 119 17.51 10.51 -13.59
N LYS A 120 17.67 9.39 -14.28
CA LYS A 120 17.97 9.34 -15.71
C LYS A 120 16.74 8.96 -16.52
N ASP A 121 16.68 9.42 -17.77
CA ASP A 121 15.63 9.09 -18.75
C ASP A 121 14.23 9.38 -18.21
N VAL A 122 14.03 10.60 -17.72
CA VAL A 122 12.73 11.09 -17.23
C VAL A 122 11.77 11.27 -18.40
N ALA A 123 10.76 10.41 -18.45
CA ALA A 123 9.69 10.44 -19.44
C ALA A 123 8.61 11.47 -19.08
N TYR A 124 8.41 11.72 -17.78
CA TYR A 124 7.44 12.68 -17.28
C TYR A 124 7.88 13.34 -15.98
N GLN A 125 7.58 14.63 -15.88
CA GLN A 125 7.62 15.41 -14.65
C GLN A 125 6.36 16.25 -14.56
N GLY A 126 5.70 16.23 -13.40
CA GLY A 126 4.54 17.06 -13.12
C GLY A 126 4.39 17.33 -11.63
N ASP A 127 3.66 18.40 -11.31
CA ASP A 127 3.32 18.77 -9.94
C ASP A 127 1.80 18.65 -9.75
N ILE A 128 1.37 18.22 -8.57
CA ILE A 128 -0.04 18.11 -8.16
C ILE A 128 -0.24 18.76 -6.79
N ASP A 129 -1.19 19.69 -6.71
CA ASP A 129 -1.58 20.31 -5.45
C ASP A 129 -2.61 19.45 -4.73
N TYR A 130 -2.43 19.21 -3.45
CA TYR A 130 -3.31 18.40 -2.62
C TYR A 130 -3.62 19.15 -1.33
N ASN A 131 -4.84 19.68 -1.24
CA ASN A 131 -5.39 20.20 0.01
C ASN A 131 -5.71 19.01 0.93
N ASP A 132 -5.00 18.90 2.03
CA ASP A 132 -5.30 17.88 3.02
C ASP A 132 -6.56 18.28 3.79
N ALA A 133 -7.62 17.51 3.58
CA ALA A 133 -8.93 17.73 4.20
C ALA A 133 -8.90 17.67 5.74
N THR A 134 -7.83 17.15 6.33
CA THR A 134 -7.66 17.01 7.78
C THR A 134 -6.82 18.11 8.41
N SER A 135 -5.82 18.65 7.71
CA SER A 135 -4.88 19.65 8.25
C SER A 135 -5.12 21.09 7.73
N ARG A 136 -5.93 21.27 6.68
CA ARG A 136 -6.08 22.55 5.94
C ARG A 136 -4.76 23.07 5.34
N GLU A 137 -3.76 22.21 5.23
CA GLU A 137 -2.50 22.52 4.57
C GLU A 137 -2.57 22.05 3.13
N ASP A 138 -2.13 22.91 2.20
CA ASP A 138 -1.96 22.50 0.80
C ASP A 138 -0.56 21.94 0.64
N GLN A 139 -0.46 20.73 0.11
CA GLN A 139 0.79 20.06 -0.19
C GLN A 139 0.95 19.97 -1.69
N THR A 140 2.10 20.32 -2.24
CA THR A 140 2.39 20.05 -3.64
C THR A 140 3.29 18.85 -3.74
N TYR A 141 2.79 17.78 -4.37
CA TYR A 141 3.61 16.62 -4.69
C TYR A 141 4.17 16.78 -6.11
N ARG A 142 5.45 16.47 -6.27
CA ARG A 142 6.09 16.27 -7.57
C ARG A 142 6.05 14.79 -7.92
N ILE A 143 5.80 14.52 -9.19
CA ILE A 143 5.74 13.19 -9.78
C ILE A 143 6.82 13.12 -10.86
N TRP A 144 7.63 12.07 -10.80
CA TRP A 144 8.57 11.68 -11.83
C TRP A 144 8.29 10.26 -12.29
N ILE A 145 8.27 10.07 -13.61
CA ILE A 145 8.18 8.75 -14.25
C ILE A 145 9.33 8.65 -15.22
N PHE A 146 10.12 7.59 -15.07
CA PHE A 146 11.43 7.47 -15.72
C PHE A 146 11.79 6.00 -15.94
N SER A 147 12.58 5.71 -16.97
CA SER A 147 13.06 4.35 -17.24
C SER A 147 14.49 4.12 -16.79
N GLY A 148 15.27 5.19 -16.64
CA GLY A 148 16.67 5.10 -16.29
C GLY A 148 16.87 4.71 -14.83
N GLY A 149 18.12 4.39 -14.50
CA GLY A 149 18.54 4.32 -13.10
C GLY A 149 18.77 5.71 -12.51
N GLY A 150 19.19 5.76 -11.25
CA GLY A 150 19.50 7.03 -10.60
C GLY A 150 19.36 6.94 -9.09
N SER A 151 19.51 8.07 -8.42
CA SER A 151 19.29 8.17 -6.98
C SER A 151 18.35 9.31 -6.63
N PHE A 152 17.56 9.10 -5.58
CA PHE A 152 16.74 10.12 -4.96
C PHE A 152 16.97 10.08 -3.45
N THR A 153 17.30 11.22 -2.86
CA THR A 153 17.42 11.40 -1.41
C THR A 153 16.37 12.38 -0.94
N ASN A 154 15.48 11.91 -0.06
CA ASN A 154 14.59 12.76 0.71
C ASN A 154 15.34 13.34 1.92
N HIS A 155 15.33 14.66 2.10
CA HIS A 155 15.87 15.30 3.31
C HIS A 155 14.80 15.63 4.35
N GLY A 156 13.53 15.31 4.05
CA GLY A 156 12.42 15.29 5.00
C GLY A 156 12.27 13.93 5.70
N ASP A 157 11.08 13.70 6.25
CA ASP A 157 10.70 12.47 6.91
C ASP A 157 10.38 11.33 5.90
N GLY A 158 10.73 10.11 6.30
CA GLY A 158 10.71 8.90 5.46
C GLY A 158 9.33 8.30 5.19
N GLY A 159 8.24 8.97 5.58
CA GLY A 159 6.88 8.44 5.62
C GLY A 159 6.08 8.63 4.33
N TRP A 160 5.05 7.79 4.15
CA TRP A 160 4.15 7.82 2.99
C TRP A 160 3.34 9.11 2.85
N ILE A 161 3.25 9.92 3.92
CA ILE A 161 2.66 11.26 3.86
C ILE A 161 3.50 12.24 3.04
N ASN A 162 4.78 11.95 2.81
CA ASN A 162 5.71 12.86 2.15
C ASN A 162 6.29 12.30 0.85
N TRP A 163 6.27 10.98 0.63
CA TRP A 163 6.75 10.41 -0.62
C TRP A 163 6.32 8.95 -0.81
N GLY A 164 6.39 8.49 -2.04
CA GLY A 164 6.14 7.11 -2.44
C GLY A 164 6.84 6.82 -3.77
N PHE A 165 7.28 5.57 -3.97
CA PHE A 165 8.01 5.20 -5.16
C PHE A 165 7.73 3.75 -5.58
N TYR A 166 7.89 3.48 -6.86
CA TYR A 166 7.68 2.18 -7.50
C TYR A 166 8.78 1.92 -8.53
N GLY A 167 9.03 0.65 -8.83
CA GLY A 167 9.95 0.22 -9.89
C GLY A 167 11.01 -0.74 -9.37
N LEU A 168 12.20 -0.71 -9.99
CA LEU A 168 13.36 -1.48 -9.57
C LEU A 168 14.28 -0.58 -8.74
N TRP A 169 14.36 -0.84 -7.43
CA TRP A 169 15.12 0.03 -6.53
C TRP A 169 15.68 -0.71 -5.32
N ASP A 170 16.67 -0.11 -4.69
CA ASP A 170 17.18 -0.42 -3.36
C ASP A 170 17.05 0.82 -2.48
N ARG A 171 16.77 0.66 -1.18
CA ARG A 171 16.61 1.79 -0.25
C ARG A 171 17.59 1.69 0.90
N ASN A 172 18.24 2.81 1.23
CA ASN A 172 19.08 2.98 2.40
C ASN A 172 18.69 4.27 3.14
N GLY A 173 17.96 4.13 4.23
CA GLY A 173 17.44 5.26 5.00
C GLY A 173 16.49 6.14 4.17
N SER A 174 16.91 7.37 3.92
CA SER A 174 16.16 8.35 3.12
C SER A 174 16.58 8.42 1.65
N THR A 175 17.53 7.57 1.23
CA THR A 175 17.97 7.48 -0.16
C THR A 175 17.43 6.22 -0.84
N VAL A 176 16.96 6.37 -2.07
CA VAL A 176 16.51 5.29 -2.96
C VAL A 176 17.34 5.33 -4.23
N ASP A 177 17.94 4.19 -4.54
CA ASP A 177 18.72 3.97 -5.74
C ASP A 177 17.90 3.14 -6.72
N PHE A 178 17.52 3.75 -7.84
CA PHE A 178 16.77 3.12 -8.91
C PHE A 178 17.71 2.45 -9.91
N ARG A 179 17.33 1.27 -10.37
CA ARG A 179 17.97 0.57 -11.48
C ARG A 179 17.17 0.85 -12.76
N PRO A 180 17.82 0.81 -13.95
CA PRO A 180 17.10 0.93 -15.21
C PRO A 180 16.01 -0.14 -15.34
N THR A 181 14.83 0.25 -15.82
CA THR A 181 13.79 -0.69 -16.20
C THR A 181 14.11 -1.28 -17.58
N MET A 182 13.54 -2.45 -17.89
CA MET A 182 13.83 -3.16 -19.15
C MET A 182 13.28 -2.44 -20.40
N VAL A 183 12.50 -1.38 -20.22
CA VAL A 183 11.91 -0.61 -21.32
C VAL A 183 12.54 0.77 -21.33
N PRO A 184 13.42 1.10 -22.30
CA PRO A 184 13.91 2.47 -22.44
C PRO A 184 12.73 3.41 -22.70
N ALA A 185 12.65 4.51 -21.95
CA ALA A 185 11.66 5.54 -22.14
C ALA A 185 11.83 6.13 -23.54
N THR A 186 10.93 5.79 -24.44
CA THR A 186 10.87 6.45 -25.74
C THR A 186 10.31 7.85 -25.51
N THR A 187 11.14 8.87 -25.70
CA THR A 187 10.73 10.28 -25.66
C THR A 187 9.56 10.50 -26.62
N PRO A 188 8.37 10.91 -26.14
CA PRO A 188 7.25 11.18 -27.03
C PRO A 188 7.52 12.48 -27.82
N GLY A 189 7.65 12.38 -29.15
CA GLY A 189 7.61 13.57 -30.03
C GLY A 189 8.58 13.66 -31.21
N VAL A 190 9.44 12.68 -31.48
CA VAL A 190 10.27 12.69 -32.70
C VAL A 190 9.63 11.80 -33.76
N PRO A 191 9.24 12.33 -34.94
CA PRO A 191 8.79 11.50 -36.05
C PRO A 191 9.92 10.55 -36.46
N LYS A 192 9.60 9.25 -36.50
CA LYS A 192 10.53 8.20 -36.95
C LYS A 192 10.76 8.35 -38.46
N GLY A 193 11.76 9.15 -38.82
CA GLY A 193 12.38 9.17 -40.14
C GLY A 193 13.62 8.28 -40.14
N GLU A 194 13.74 7.49 -41.19
CA GLU A 194 14.90 6.67 -41.62
C GLU A 194 15.00 5.24 -41.10
N THR A 195 14.80 4.35 -42.06
CA THR A 195 15.06 2.91 -42.06
C THR A 195 16.57 2.65 -42.08
N PRO A 196 17.15 1.89 -41.13
CA PRO A 196 18.51 1.36 -41.30
C PRO A 196 18.50 0.16 -42.26
N GLY A 197 19.46 0.15 -43.18
CA GLY A 197 19.63 -0.87 -44.22
C GLY A 197 20.01 -2.26 -43.69
N PRO A 198 19.97 -3.28 -44.57
CA PRO A 198 20.15 -4.67 -44.20
C PRO A 198 21.63 -4.97 -43.98
N GLY A 199 22.05 -5.16 -42.73
CA GLY A 199 23.44 -5.42 -42.46
C GLY A 199 23.82 -5.72 -41.02
N ASP A 200 22.94 -6.32 -40.22
CA ASP A 200 23.36 -6.92 -38.94
C ASP A 200 22.63 -8.25 -38.75
N THR A 201 23.39 -9.33 -38.74
CA THR A 201 22.92 -10.68 -38.43
C THR A 201 22.29 -10.71 -37.04
N PRO A 202 21.13 -11.39 -36.85
CA PRO A 202 20.52 -11.55 -35.54
C PRO A 202 21.48 -12.28 -34.59
N ILE A 203 21.96 -11.57 -33.56
CA ILE A 203 22.51 -12.24 -32.39
C ILE A 203 21.37 -13.06 -31.76
N THR A 204 21.61 -14.36 -31.68
CA THR A 204 20.76 -15.30 -30.95
C THR A 204 20.52 -14.75 -29.54
N PRO A 205 19.28 -14.64 -29.05
CA PRO A 205 19.01 -14.19 -27.69
C PRO A 205 19.82 -15.02 -26.71
N GLY A 206 20.78 -14.39 -26.04
CA GLY A 206 21.38 -14.96 -24.85
C GLY A 206 20.25 -15.22 -23.87
N VAL A 207 20.14 -16.46 -23.41
CA VAL A 207 19.32 -16.84 -22.26
C VAL A 207 19.50 -15.75 -21.20
N PRO A 208 18.41 -15.15 -20.67
CA PRO A 208 18.53 -14.14 -19.62
C PRO A 208 19.46 -14.67 -18.55
N ALA A 209 20.48 -13.87 -18.20
CA ALA A 209 21.31 -14.19 -17.05
C ALA A 209 20.34 -14.41 -15.88
N GLN A 210 20.31 -15.66 -15.41
CA GLN A 210 19.62 -16.04 -14.19
C GLN A 210 20.04 -15.02 -13.13
N PRO A 211 19.09 -14.42 -12.38
CA PRO A 211 19.42 -13.50 -11.30
C PRO A 211 20.57 -14.12 -10.51
N GLY A 212 21.68 -13.39 -10.42
CA GLY A 212 22.82 -13.82 -9.63
C GLY A 212 22.33 -14.31 -8.28
N PRO A 213 22.91 -15.39 -7.73
CA PRO A 213 22.38 -16.02 -6.54
C PRO A 213 22.10 -14.93 -5.49
N ARG A 214 20.82 -14.80 -5.11
CA ARG A 214 20.48 -14.15 -3.83
C ARG A 214 21.46 -14.73 -2.81
N PRO A 215 22.04 -13.94 -1.89
CA PRO A 215 22.63 -14.51 -0.69
C PRO A 215 21.65 -15.57 -0.20
N GLY A 216 22.08 -16.83 -0.26
CA GLY A 216 21.16 -17.93 -0.35
C GLY A 216 20.14 -17.87 0.77
N PHE A 217 18.89 -18.22 0.45
CA PHE A 217 18.11 -18.96 1.45
C PHE A 217 18.99 -20.14 1.86
N ARG A 218 19.66 -20.03 3.01
CA ARG A 218 20.09 -21.21 3.71
C ARG A 218 18.80 -21.87 4.18
N ALA A 219 18.38 -22.88 3.44
CA ALA A 219 17.37 -23.82 3.90
C ALA A 219 17.80 -24.57 5.18
N ASP A 220 19.05 -24.36 5.63
CA ASP A 220 19.69 -25.13 6.69
C ASP A 220 20.54 -24.25 7.63
N SER A 221 20.21 -22.95 7.76
CA SER A 221 20.61 -22.24 8.98
C SER A 221 19.76 -22.82 10.10
N ALA A 222 20.27 -23.89 10.71
CA ALA A 222 19.79 -24.38 12.00
C ALA A 222 19.77 -23.17 12.94
N ALA A 223 18.57 -22.62 13.11
CA ALA A 223 18.31 -21.59 14.09
C ALA A 223 18.84 -22.14 15.41
N THR A 224 19.83 -21.47 15.99
CA THR A 224 20.30 -21.76 17.33
C THR A 224 19.09 -21.70 18.24
N THR A 225 18.57 -22.87 18.62
CA THR A 225 17.31 -23.00 19.35
C THR A 225 17.39 -22.17 20.62
N PRO A 226 16.62 -21.08 20.75
CA PRO A 226 16.50 -20.42 22.03
C PRO A 226 15.70 -21.38 22.92
N SER A 227 16.39 -22.02 23.85
CA SER A 227 15.78 -22.83 24.91
C SER A 227 15.09 -21.89 25.90
N GLY A 228 13.95 -21.35 25.50
CA GLY A 228 13.05 -20.57 26.32
C GLY A 228 11.63 -20.85 25.88
N SER A 229 10.68 -20.79 26.81
CA SER A 229 9.25 -21.08 26.71
C SER A 229 8.44 -20.27 25.67
N GLY A 230 9.06 -19.77 24.60
CA GLY A 230 8.51 -18.78 23.66
C GLY A 230 7.94 -19.35 22.35
N ARG A 231 7.50 -20.61 22.31
CA ARG A 231 6.75 -21.14 21.17
C ARG A 231 5.28 -20.70 21.25
N PRO A 232 4.64 -20.29 20.15
CA PRO A 232 3.20 -20.02 20.13
C PRO A 232 2.39 -21.30 20.43
N PRO A 233 1.16 -21.18 20.94
CA PRO A 233 0.25 -22.31 21.07
C PRO A 233 -0.07 -22.91 19.68
N VAL A 234 0.37 -24.15 19.44
CA VAL A 234 0.14 -24.87 18.17
C VAL A 234 -1.16 -25.66 18.25
N GLY A 235 -1.93 -25.67 17.16
CA GLY A 235 -3.14 -26.48 17.01
C GLY A 235 -4.35 -26.01 17.80
N VAL A 236 -4.25 -24.88 18.51
CA VAL A 236 -5.37 -24.29 19.26
C VAL A 236 -5.77 -22.93 18.67
N PRO A 237 -7.06 -22.58 18.68
CA PRO A 237 -7.51 -21.24 18.36
C PRO A 237 -6.89 -20.19 19.28
N VAL A 238 -6.42 -19.10 18.69
CA VAL A 238 -5.83 -17.95 19.38
C VAL A 238 -6.23 -16.63 18.70
N ARG A 239 -5.89 -15.53 19.34
CA ARG A 239 -6.05 -14.15 18.88
C ARG A 239 -4.69 -13.47 18.84
N LEU A 240 -4.38 -12.82 17.72
CA LEU A 240 -3.21 -11.97 17.58
C LEU A 240 -3.63 -10.54 17.94
N LYS A 241 -3.19 -10.06 19.10
CA LYS A 241 -3.60 -8.76 19.63
C LYS A 241 -2.47 -7.75 19.51
N THR A 242 -2.77 -6.55 19.05
CA THR A 242 -1.87 -5.40 19.15
C THR A 242 -1.87 -4.87 20.59
N VAL A 243 -0.91 -3.98 20.90
CA VAL A 243 -0.84 -3.30 22.20
C VAL A 243 -2.12 -2.51 22.55
N ASN A 244 -2.90 -2.09 21.55
CA ASN A 244 -4.15 -1.35 21.72
C ASN A 244 -5.39 -2.27 21.80
N ASN A 245 -5.21 -3.57 22.05
CA ASN A 245 -6.27 -4.58 22.11
C ASN A 245 -7.08 -4.77 20.81
N LEU A 246 -6.54 -4.37 19.66
CA LEU A 246 -7.12 -4.71 18.36
C LEU A 246 -6.61 -6.07 17.89
N GLY A 247 -7.45 -6.82 17.17
CA GLY A 247 -7.11 -8.13 16.64
C GLY A 247 -6.72 -8.07 15.17
N ALA A 248 -5.76 -8.90 14.75
CA ALA A 248 -5.64 -9.22 13.33
C ALA A 248 -6.93 -9.92 12.86
N ALA A 249 -7.63 -9.34 11.90
CA ALA A 249 -8.93 -9.83 11.42
C ALA A 249 -8.99 -9.81 9.90
N ALA A 250 -9.35 -10.93 9.28
CA ALA A 250 -9.62 -10.96 7.85
C ALA A 250 -10.94 -10.24 7.54
N THR A 251 -11.01 -9.48 6.44
CA THR A 251 -12.23 -8.75 6.09
C THR A 251 -13.36 -9.66 5.61
N ASN A 252 -13.04 -10.81 5.01
CA ASN A 252 -13.99 -11.88 4.66
C ASN A 252 -13.23 -13.20 4.38
N ALA A 253 -13.93 -14.25 3.96
CA ALA A 253 -13.38 -15.61 3.79
C ALA A 253 -12.71 -15.88 2.43
N ALA A 254 -12.80 -14.95 1.47
CA ALA A 254 -12.22 -15.14 0.15
C ALA A 254 -10.68 -15.09 0.18
N SER A 255 -10.04 -15.91 -0.65
CA SER A 255 -8.60 -15.83 -0.88
C SER A 255 -8.25 -14.48 -1.52
N GLY A 256 -7.23 -13.81 -0.99
CA GLY A 256 -6.83 -12.46 -1.34
C GLY A 256 -7.40 -11.38 -0.40
N SER A 257 -8.31 -11.73 0.51
CA SER A 257 -8.90 -10.76 1.42
C SER A 257 -7.88 -10.16 2.36
N THR A 258 -7.96 -8.84 2.52
CA THR A 258 -7.06 -8.08 3.39
C THR A 258 -7.24 -8.46 4.86
N VAL A 259 -6.16 -8.37 5.62
CA VAL A 259 -6.18 -8.44 7.08
C VAL A 259 -6.09 -7.03 7.65
N VAL A 260 -6.96 -6.71 8.59
CA VAL A 260 -7.09 -5.41 9.25
C VAL A 260 -6.87 -5.56 10.74
N ALA A 261 -6.59 -4.44 11.42
CA ALA A 261 -6.72 -4.38 12.87
C ALA A 261 -8.19 -4.10 13.21
N GLY A 262 -8.89 -5.13 13.67
CA GLY A 262 -10.32 -5.09 13.87
C GLY A 262 -10.75 -5.55 15.26
N LYS A 263 -12.06 -5.59 15.45
CA LYS A 263 -12.69 -6.10 16.68
C LYS A 263 -12.35 -7.59 16.86
N LEU A 264 -11.98 -7.95 18.09
CA LEU A 264 -11.75 -9.33 18.49
C LEU A 264 -13.07 -10.03 18.80
N GLY A 265 -13.13 -11.35 18.56
CA GLY A 265 -14.20 -12.23 19.02
C GLY A 265 -14.87 -13.03 17.92
N ASP A 266 -14.90 -12.50 16.70
CA ASP A 266 -15.50 -13.17 15.55
C ASP A 266 -14.54 -14.18 14.90
N THR A 267 -15.07 -15.14 14.14
CA THR A 267 -14.28 -16.21 13.49
C THR A 267 -13.14 -15.66 12.62
N ASN A 268 -13.34 -14.50 11.99
CA ASN A 268 -12.36 -13.84 11.13
C ASN A 268 -11.13 -13.26 11.86
N SER A 269 -11.19 -13.12 13.18
CA SER A 269 -10.05 -12.71 14.02
C SER A 269 -9.47 -13.87 14.83
N THR A 270 -9.89 -15.11 14.56
CA THR A 270 -9.36 -16.32 15.17
C THR A 270 -8.27 -16.88 14.29
N TRP A 271 -7.17 -17.32 14.88
CA TRP A 271 -6.03 -17.89 14.18
C TRP A 271 -5.60 -19.21 14.80
N THR A 272 -4.90 -20.05 14.05
CA THR A 272 -4.30 -21.29 14.54
C THR A 272 -2.93 -21.46 13.93
N PHE A 273 -1.93 -21.66 14.77
CA PHE A 273 -0.57 -21.96 14.34
C PHE A 273 -0.45 -23.45 14.04
N LYS A 274 0.10 -23.79 12.88
CA LYS A 274 0.53 -25.15 12.51
C LYS A 274 1.99 -25.12 12.12
N GLU A 275 2.76 -26.12 12.53
CA GLU A 275 4.18 -26.19 12.16
C GLU A 275 4.33 -26.41 10.64
N ALA A 276 5.16 -25.58 10.01
CA ALA A 276 5.50 -25.66 8.58
C ALA A 276 6.96 -26.10 8.34
N GLY A 277 7.67 -26.50 9.40
CA GLY A 277 9.08 -26.89 9.39
C GLY A 277 10.04 -25.72 9.63
N GLY A 278 11.26 -26.02 10.10
CA GLY A 278 12.33 -25.03 10.28
C GLY A 278 12.02 -23.93 11.31
N GLY A 279 11.18 -24.20 12.31
CA GLY A 279 10.73 -23.19 13.27
C GLY A 279 9.70 -22.19 12.73
N ARG A 280 9.19 -22.41 11.50
CA ARG A 280 8.18 -21.57 10.86
C ARG A 280 6.80 -22.19 10.96
N TYR A 281 5.77 -21.35 10.84
CA TYR A 281 4.38 -21.70 11.05
C TYR A 281 3.51 -21.28 9.85
N GLU A 282 2.54 -22.12 9.51
CA GLU A 282 1.31 -21.71 8.85
C GLU A 282 0.41 -21.05 9.90
N ILE A 283 -0.09 -19.85 9.63
CA ILE A 283 -1.02 -19.15 10.51
C ILE A 283 -2.40 -19.14 9.85
N ALA A 284 -3.20 -20.17 10.13
CA ALA A 284 -4.51 -20.36 9.53
C ALA A 284 -5.57 -19.48 10.19
N ASN A 285 -6.38 -18.78 9.40
CA ASN A 285 -7.52 -18.03 9.90
C ASN A 285 -8.71 -18.96 10.18
N GLY A 286 -9.58 -18.60 11.12
CA GLY A 286 -10.81 -19.33 11.42
C GLY A 286 -11.78 -19.44 10.22
N LEU A 287 -11.62 -18.59 9.21
CA LEU A 287 -12.38 -18.67 7.95
C LEU A 287 -11.82 -19.70 6.95
N GLY A 288 -10.66 -20.30 7.21
CA GLY A 288 -10.03 -21.34 6.38
C GLY A 288 -8.69 -20.95 5.77
N PRO A 289 -8.57 -19.83 5.02
CA PRO A 289 -7.31 -19.44 4.39
C PRO A 289 -6.25 -18.98 5.41
N VAL A 290 -5.01 -18.80 4.96
CA VAL A 290 -3.83 -18.57 5.83
C VAL A 290 -3.26 -17.17 5.66
N LEU A 291 -2.71 -16.61 6.74
CA LEU A 291 -2.02 -15.33 6.70
C LEU A 291 -0.89 -15.35 5.66
N THR A 292 -0.93 -14.41 4.73
CA THR A 292 -0.06 -14.35 3.57
C THR A 292 0.40 -12.91 3.34
N GLU A 293 1.70 -12.72 3.17
CA GLU A 293 2.21 -11.46 2.63
C GLU A 293 1.89 -11.36 1.15
N ASN A 294 1.30 -10.24 0.73
CA ASN A 294 1.27 -9.89 -0.67
C ASN A 294 2.60 -9.21 -1.04
N THR A 295 3.51 -9.95 -1.66
CA THR A 295 4.87 -9.46 -1.99
C THR A 295 4.89 -8.30 -2.99
N SER A 296 3.77 -7.97 -3.63
CA SER A 296 3.66 -6.83 -4.55
C SER A 296 3.18 -5.56 -3.84
N THR A 297 2.42 -5.68 -2.76
CA THR A 297 1.82 -4.53 -2.05
C THR A 297 2.25 -4.40 -0.61
N TYR A 298 2.96 -5.41 -0.08
CA TYR A 298 3.38 -5.57 1.31
C TYR A 298 2.23 -5.61 2.33
N PHE A 299 0.97 -5.67 1.87
CA PHE A 299 -0.15 -5.85 2.77
C PHE A 299 -0.33 -7.32 3.16
N ALA A 300 -0.75 -7.53 4.41
CA ALA A 300 -1.19 -8.83 4.86
C ALA A 300 -2.57 -9.15 4.27
N SER A 301 -2.69 -10.36 3.75
CA SER A 301 -3.92 -10.92 3.22
C SER A 301 -4.11 -12.34 3.75
N ILE A 302 -5.26 -12.96 3.47
CA ILE A 302 -5.43 -14.40 3.65
C ILE A 302 -5.51 -15.08 2.29
N THR A 303 -4.81 -16.19 2.07
CA THR A 303 -4.88 -16.95 0.82
C THR A 303 -4.92 -18.45 1.07
N THR A 304 -5.32 -19.25 0.09
CA THR A 304 -5.23 -20.71 0.22
C THR A 304 -3.78 -21.13 0.46
N TRP A 305 -3.54 -22.01 1.44
CA TRP A 305 -2.21 -22.55 1.71
C TRP A 305 -1.64 -23.26 0.47
N LYS A 306 -0.43 -22.84 0.09
CA LYS A 306 0.38 -23.43 -0.99
C LYS A 306 1.79 -23.78 -0.52
N GLY A 307 2.12 -23.53 0.75
CA GLY A 307 3.45 -23.78 1.33
C GLY A 307 4.54 -22.82 0.87
N GLY A 308 4.16 -21.69 0.27
CA GLY A 308 5.10 -20.68 -0.22
C GLY A 308 5.79 -19.92 0.92
N ALA A 309 6.94 -19.30 0.62
CA ALA A 309 7.69 -18.49 1.60
C ALA A 309 6.83 -17.36 2.19
N ALA A 310 6.01 -16.71 1.35
CA ALA A 310 5.08 -15.65 1.74
C ALA A 310 3.93 -16.10 2.67
N GLN A 311 3.87 -17.39 3.03
CA GLN A 311 2.86 -17.97 3.93
C GLN A 311 3.49 -18.57 5.19
N LYS A 312 4.81 -18.63 5.27
CA LYS A 312 5.56 -19.24 6.38
C LYS A 312 6.05 -18.14 7.29
N TRP A 313 5.60 -18.15 8.54
CA TRP A 313 5.89 -17.10 9.50
C TRP A 313 6.73 -17.63 10.66
N GLU A 314 7.64 -16.82 11.17
CA GLU A 314 8.34 -17.06 12.43
C GLU A 314 7.66 -16.27 13.55
N VAL A 315 7.66 -16.84 14.75
CA VAL A 315 7.15 -16.17 15.95
C VAL A 315 8.30 -16.03 16.92
N ILE A 316 8.78 -14.80 17.08
CA ILE A 316 9.96 -14.48 17.86
C ILE A 316 9.53 -13.87 19.19
N PRO A 317 9.82 -14.49 20.34
CA PRO A 317 9.51 -13.89 21.63
C PRO A 317 10.34 -12.62 21.84
N ILE A 318 9.71 -11.55 22.32
CA ILE A 318 10.38 -10.30 22.68
C ILE A 318 10.57 -10.24 24.20
N LYS A 319 9.46 -10.17 24.95
CA LYS A 319 9.45 -10.13 26.42
C LYS A 319 8.06 -10.51 26.94
N GLY A 320 8.00 -11.37 27.95
CA GLY A 320 6.73 -11.87 28.49
C GLY A 320 5.92 -12.59 27.40
N ASP A 321 4.63 -12.26 27.30
CA ASP A 321 3.72 -12.80 26.28
C ASP A 321 3.66 -11.94 25.00
N THR A 322 4.69 -11.12 24.77
CA THR A 322 4.80 -10.28 23.58
C THR A 322 5.77 -10.90 22.58
N TYR A 323 5.33 -10.96 21.33
CA TYR A 323 6.00 -11.60 20.21
C TYR A 323 6.13 -10.63 19.04
N GLN A 324 7.11 -10.89 18.19
CA GLN A 324 7.17 -10.38 16.83
C GLN A 324 6.80 -11.51 15.89
N ILE A 325 5.99 -11.23 14.87
CA ILE A 325 5.61 -12.21 13.84
C ILE A 325 6.32 -11.81 12.55
N ARG A 326 7.21 -12.65 12.04
CA ARG A 326 8.14 -12.31 10.95
C ARG A 326 7.97 -13.20 9.74
N ILE A 327 8.16 -12.66 8.54
CA ILE A 327 8.21 -13.44 7.30
C ILE A 327 9.61 -13.55 6.71
N SER A 328 10.54 -12.73 7.17
CA SER A 328 11.98 -12.86 6.97
C SER A 328 12.71 -12.36 8.22
N ASP A 329 14.03 -12.30 8.19
CA ASP A 329 14.82 -11.68 9.24
C ASP A 329 14.58 -10.17 9.35
N GLN A 330 14.19 -9.52 8.25
CA GLN A 330 13.96 -8.09 8.16
C GLN A 330 12.48 -7.71 8.07
N ASP A 331 11.56 -8.64 7.84
CA ASP A 331 10.17 -8.30 7.51
C ASP A 331 9.18 -8.80 8.57
N CYS A 332 8.42 -7.86 9.15
CA CYS A 332 7.57 -8.04 10.31
C CYS A 332 6.12 -7.68 10.04
N LEU A 333 5.20 -8.53 10.49
CA LEU A 333 3.78 -8.20 10.53
C LEU A 333 3.58 -6.99 11.44
N THR A 334 3.02 -5.93 10.86
CA THR A 334 2.93 -4.63 11.50
C THR A 334 1.51 -4.09 11.42
N TYR A 335 1.01 -3.66 12.57
CA TYR A 335 -0.14 -2.79 12.70
C TYR A 335 0.30 -1.34 12.62
N HIS A 336 -0.44 -0.55 11.83
CA HIS A 336 -0.31 0.89 11.82
C HIS A 336 -1.71 1.50 11.89
N GLU A 337 -1.92 2.42 12.81
CA GLU A 337 -3.25 2.96 13.14
C GLU A 337 -3.92 3.67 11.97
N ASP A 338 -3.14 4.37 11.15
CA ASP A 338 -3.64 5.12 10.00
C ASP A 338 -4.06 4.23 8.82
N TYR A 339 -3.52 3.01 8.72
CA TYR A 339 -3.57 2.23 7.50
C TYR A 339 -4.84 1.39 7.44
N LYS A 340 -5.53 1.22 8.59
CA LYS A 340 -6.66 0.31 8.83
C LYS A 340 -6.42 -1.16 8.42
N LYS A 341 -5.32 -1.46 7.72
CA LYS A 341 -4.86 -2.74 7.18
C LYS A 341 -3.53 -3.10 7.85
N LEU A 342 -3.29 -4.38 8.03
CA LEU A 342 -1.99 -4.89 8.46
C LEU A 342 -1.05 -4.98 7.26
N GLY A 343 0.22 -4.66 7.48
CA GLY A 343 1.28 -4.75 6.50
C GLY A 343 2.44 -5.59 6.98
N VAL A 344 3.40 -5.79 6.09
CA VAL A 344 4.70 -6.38 6.36
C VAL A 344 5.74 -5.29 6.11
N TRP A 345 6.46 -4.90 7.16
CA TRP A 345 7.41 -3.79 7.12
C TRP A 345 8.73 -4.19 7.77
N THR A 346 9.78 -3.39 7.54
CA THR A 346 11.07 -3.58 8.17
C THR A 346 10.94 -3.72 9.69
N CYS A 347 11.48 -4.79 10.24
CA CYS A 347 11.49 -5.07 11.66
C CYS A 347 12.26 -3.98 12.42
N ASP A 348 11.56 -3.20 13.23
CA ASP A 348 12.13 -2.10 14.03
C ASP A 348 11.82 -2.25 15.54
N GLY A 349 10.96 -3.22 15.90
CA GLY A 349 10.57 -3.46 17.28
C GLY A 349 9.56 -2.44 17.84
N SER A 350 9.00 -1.58 16.98
CA SER A 350 7.96 -0.62 17.34
C SER A 350 6.73 -1.32 17.92
N GLN A 351 5.89 -0.55 18.63
CA GLN A 351 4.66 -1.07 19.23
C GLN A 351 3.70 -1.68 18.19
N GLY A 352 3.73 -1.22 16.94
CA GLY A 352 2.96 -1.78 15.84
C GLY A 352 3.37 -3.21 15.46
N GLN A 353 4.59 -3.63 15.81
CA GLN A 353 5.13 -4.96 15.52
C GLN A 353 5.06 -5.92 16.72
N GLN A 354 4.52 -5.45 17.84
CA GLN A 354 4.40 -6.20 19.07
C GLN A 354 3.02 -6.84 19.19
N TRP A 355 3.00 -8.16 19.23
CA TRP A 355 1.79 -8.97 19.22
C TRP A 355 1.69 -9.80 20.50
N THR A 356 0.53 -9.77 21.14
CA THR A 356 0.18 -10.76 22.18
C THR A 356 -0.60 -11.89 21.53
N ILE A 357 -0.21 -13.14 21.82
CA ILE A 357 -0.93 -14.33 21.36
C ILE A 357 -1.77 -14.86 22.51
N ALA A 358 -3.07 -14.56 22.48
CA ALA A 358 -4.00 -14.93 23.55
C ALA A 358 -4.92 -16.08 23.11
N ARG A 359 -5.28 -16.97 24.02
CA ARG A 359 -6.30 -18.00 23.77
C ARG A 359 -7.71 -17.42 23.79
#